data_AF-A0A2E4J6F2-F1
#
_entry.id   AF-A0A2E4J6F2-F1
#
_cell.length_a   1.000
_cell.length_b   1.000
_cell.length_c   1.000
_cell.angle_alpha   90.00
_cell.angle_beta   90.00
_cell.angle_gamma   90.00
#
_symmetry.space_group_name_H-M   'P 1'
#
loop_
_entity.id
_entity.type
_entity.pdbx_description
1 polymer ?
#
loop_
_entity_poly.entity_id
_entity_poly.type
_entity_poly.pdbx_seq_one_letter_code
_entity_poly.pdbx_strand_id
1 'polypeptide(L)' 'MNKTKFKNSLKYIALAMSLAFTGPILYVMSLNTHQGYILNTIFIILGFSIMLGAIYFGFKGIKTLLSSFFDNPNE' A
#
# COMPACT_ATOMS: atom_id res chain seq x y z
N MET A 1 20.47 13.72 7.72
CA MET A 1 19.47 12.62 7.72
C MET A 1 18.41 12.86 8.78
N ASN A 2 17.18 13.19 8.37
CA ASN A 2 16.07 13.40 9.31
C ASN A 2 15.51 12.05 9.78
N LYS A 3 15.95 11.59 10.96
CA LYS A 3 15.58 10.26 11.52
C LYS A 3 14.06 10.06 11.68
N THR A 4 13.31 11.14 11.89
CA THR A 4 11.84 11.11 12.01
C THR A 4 11.16 10.87 10.67
N LYS A 5 11.57 11.59 9.61
CA LYS A 5 11.07 11.37 8.25
C LYS A 5 11.40 9.96 7.75
N PHE A 6 12.61 9.47 8.07
CA PHE A 6 13.03 8.12 7.70
C PHE A 6 12.14 7.04 8.36
N LYS A 7 11.93 7.08 9.68
CA LYS A 7 11.02 6.14 10.37
C LYS A 7 9.60 6.16 9.79
N ASN A 8 9.08 7.35 9.45
CA ASN A 8 7.75 7.48 8.88
C ASN A 8 7.67 6.90 7.46
N SER A 9 8.70 7.13 6.63
CA SER A 9 8.77 6.53 5.28
C SER A 9 8.82 5.00 5.33
N LEU A 10 9.58 4.42 6.27
CA LEU A 10 9.67 2.98 6.46
C LEU A 10 8.31 2.38 6.87
N LYS A 11 7.55 3.07 7.73
CA LYS A 11 6.17 2.67 8.07
C LYS A 11 5.25 2.68 6.85
N TYR A 12 5.33 3.71 6.00
CA TYR A 12 4.53 3.78 4.78
C TYR A 12 4.88 2.68 3.78
N ILE A 13 6.16 2.34 3.63
CA ILE A 13 6.62 1.24 2.78
C ILE A 13 6.16 -0.12 3.34
N ALA A 14 6.30 -0.34 4.64
CA ALA A 14 5.82 -1.57 5.28
C ALA A 14 4.30 -1.74 5.12
N LEU A 15 3.53 -0.65 5.25
CA LEU A 15 2.09 -0.65 5.05
C LEU A 15 1.73 -0.92 3.59
N ALA A 16 2.43 -0.29 2.65
CA ALA A 16 2.27 -0.53 1.21
C ALA A 16 2.56 -1.99 0.85
N MET A 17 3.63 -2.58 1.40
CA MET A 17 3.97 -3.99 1.20
C MET A 17 2.87 -4.91 1.74
N SER A 18 2.40 -4.70 2.97
CA SER A 18 1.28 -5.49 3.51
C SER A 18 0.04 -5.40 2.63
N LEU A 19 -0.34 -4.19 2.18
CA LEU A 19 -1.49 -4.02 1.29
C LEU A 19 -1.26 -4.66 -0.09
N ALA A 20 -0.03 -4.63 -0.61
CA ALA A 20 0.32 -5.25 -1.89
C ALA A 20 0.22 -6.79 -1.86
N PHE A 21 0.43 -7.42 -0.71
CA PHE A 21 0.18 -8.85 -0.53
C PHE A 21 -1.30 -9.14 -0.25
N THR A 22 -1.96 -8.35 0.60
CA THR A 22 -3.36 -8.59 1.00
C THR A 22 -4.34 -8.34 -0.15
N GLY A 23 -4.14 -7.32 -0.98
CA GLY A 23 -5.06 -6.96 -2.08
C GLY A 23 -5.31 -8.09 -3.09
N PRO A 24 -4.26 -8.66 -3.73
CA PRO A 24 -4.40 -9.78 -4.65
C PRO A 24 -5.01 -11.03 -3.99
N ILE A 25 -4.61 -11.33 -2.74
CA ILE A 25 -5.14 -12.48 -2.00
C ILE A 25 -6.65 -12.32 -1.79
N LEU A 26 -7.10 -11.14 -1.38
CA LEU A 26 -8.52 -10.85 -1.16
C LEU A 26 -9.32 -10.93 -2.47
N TYR A 27 -8.74 -10.43 -3.57
CA TYR A 27 -9.35 -10.51 -4.90
C TYR A 27 -9.51 -11.97 -5.38
N VAL A 28 -8.45 -12.78 -5.28
CA VAL A 28 -8.50 -14.20 -5.68
C VAL A 28 -9.45 -14.99 -4.78
N MET A 29 -9.46 -14.72 -3.48
CA MET A 29 -10.39 -15.35 -2.55
C MET A 29 -11.85 -15.03 -2.91
N SER A 30 -12.13 -13.78 -3.28
CA SER A 30 -13.46 -13.37 -3.76
C SER A 30 -13.92 -14.20 -4.96
N LEU A 31 -13.06 -14.36 -5.97
CA LEU A 31 -13.38 -15.10 -7.20
C LEU A 31 -13.63 -16.59 -6.96
N ASN A 32 -12.94 -17.20 -5.99
CA ASN A 32 -13.07 -18.63 -5.69
C ASN A 32 -14.22 -18.95 -4.72
N THR A 33 -14.77 -17.95 -4.04
CA THR A 33 -15.85 -18.16 -3.09
C THR A 33 -17.21 -18.17 -3.81
N HIS A 34 -17.97 -19.25 -3.66
CA HIS A 34 -19.34 -19.36 -4.20
C HIS A 34 -20.37 -18.62 -3.32
N GLN A 35 -19.97 -17.49 -2.72
CA GLN A 35 -20.88 -16.59 -2.03
C GLN A 35 -21.74 -15.86 -3.06
N GLY A 36 -22.93 -15.39 -2.64
CA GLY A 36 -23.86 -14.71 -3.54
C GLY A 36 -23.21 -13.57 -4.34
N TYR A 37 -23.66 -13.39 -5.59
CA TYR A 37 -23.10 -12.44 -6.58
C TYR A 37 -22.79 -11.05 -6.03
N ILE A 38 -23.61 -10.54 -5.10
CA ILE A 38 -23.45 -9.23 -4.47
C ILE A 38 -22.20 -9.16 -3.58
N LEU A 39 -21.95 -10.17 -2.74
CA LEU A 39 -20.79 -10.20 -1.85
C LEU A 39 -19.50 -10.29 -2.66
N ASN A 40 -19.47 -11.16 -3.67
CA ASN A 40 -18.32 -11.33 -4.54
C ASN A 40 -17.96 -10.01 -5.27
N THR A 41 -18.97 -9.29 -5.77
CA THR A 41 -18.74 -7.99 -6.43
C THR A 41 -18.17 -6.95 -5.48
N ILE A 42 -18.63 -6.90 -4.22
CA ILE A 42 -18.11 -5.98 -3.20
C ILE A 42 -16.63 -6.27 -2.90
N PHE A 43 -16.27 -7.54 -2.66
CA PHE A 43 -14.89 -7.92 -2.35
C PHE A 43 -13.93 -7.69 -3.52
N ILE A 44 -14.38 -7.88 -4.76
CA ILE A 44 -13.62 -7.54 -5.97
C ILE A 44 -13.26 -6.04 -6.00
N ILE A 45 -14.25 -5.16 -5.81
CA ILE A 45 -14.05 -3.71 -5.83
C ILE A 45 -13.12 -3.28 -4.68
N LEU A 46 -13.28 -3.91 -3.51
CA LEU A 46 -12.50 -3.61 -2.32
C LEU A 46 -11.04 -4.08 -2.48
N GLY A 47 -10.82 -5.27 -3.03
CA GLY A 47 -9.49 -5.78 -3.38
C GLY A 47 -8.77 -4.90 -4.40
N PHE A 48 -9.48 -4.49 -5.46
CA PHE A 48 -8.92 -3.58 -6.47
C PHE A 48 -8.56 -2.20 -5.89
N SER A 49 -9.43 -1.66 -5.01
CA SER A 49 -9.16 -0.40 -4.30
C SER A 49 -7.95 -0.49 -3.38
N ILE A 50 -7.78 -1.64 -2.68
CA ILE A 50 -6.60 -1.91 -1.85
C ILE A 50 -5.33 -1.96 -2.69
N MET A 51 -5.36 -2.60 -3.87
CA MET A 51 -4.21 -2.65 -4.78
C MET A 51 -3.81 -1.26 -5.27
N LEU A 52 -4.76 -0.43 -5.67
CA LEU A 52 -4.50 0.97 -6.03
C LEU A 52 -3.92 1.77 -4.85
N GLY A 53 -4.46 1.56 -3.65
CA GLY A 53 -3.94 2.14 -2.42
C GLY A 53 -2.50 1.71 -2.14
N ALA A 54 -2.17 0.43 -2.33
CA ALA A 54 -0.82 -0.11 -2.17
C ALA A 54 0.19 0.59 -3.08
N ILE A 55 -0.18 0.77 -4.35
CA ILE A 55 0.66 1.48 -5.34
C ILE A 55 0.89 2.93 -4.89
N TYR A 56 -0.17 3.64 -4.51
CA TYR A 56 -0.06 5.02 -4.03
C TYR A 56 0.83 5.16 -2.80
N PHE A 57 0.63 4.31 -1.78
CA PHE A 57 1.45 4.30 -0.57
C PHE A 57 2.88 3.86 -0.84
N GLY A 58 3.10 2.95 -1.79
CA GLY A 58 4.43 2.51 -2.23
C GLY A 58 5.22 3.66 -2.84
N PHE A 59 4.65 4.35 -3.83
CA PHE A 59 5.28 5.53 -4.44
C PHE A 59 5.50 6.65 -3.43
N LYS A 60 4.51 6.93 -2.56
CA LYS A 60 4.64 7.95 -1.51
C LYS A 60 5.72 7.58 -0.48
N GLY A 61 5.81 6.31 -0.12
CA GLY A 61 6.83 5.78 0.78
C GLY A 61 8.23 5.93 0.22
N ILE A 62 8.45 5.51 -1.03
CA ILE A 62 9.74 5.65 -1.73
C ILE A 62 10.12 7.12 -1.88
N LYS A 63 9.20 7.99 -2.31
CA LYS A 63 9.44 9.44 -2.46
C LYS A 63 9.83 10.09 -1.12
N THR A 64 9.13 9.74 -0.04
CA THR A 64 9.42 10.27 1.30
C THR A 64 10.75 9.73 1.84
N LEU A 65 11.08 8.47 1.54
CA LEU A 65 12.35 7.87 1.89
C LEU A 65 13.50 8.60 1.20
N LEU A 66 13.41 8.78 -0.12
CA LEU A 66 14.40 9.52 -0.90
C LEU A 66 14.56 10.96 -0.40
N SER A 67 13.46 11.69 -0.19
CA SER A 67 13.51 13.04 0.40
C SER A 67 14.16 13.03 1.79
N SER A 68 13.95 12.01 2.63
CA SER A 68 14.59 11.92 3.95
C SER A 68 16.11 11.68 3.89
N PHE A 69 16.62 11.12 2.79
CA PHE A 69 18.05 10.90 2.57
C PHE A 69 18.72 12.10 1.90
N PHE A 70 18.04 12.72 0.93
CA PHE A 70 18.62 13.77 0.09
C PHE A 70 18.28 15.20 0.56
N ASP A 71 17.21 15.41 1.34
CA ASP A 71 17.02 16.67 2.08
C ASP A 71 17.94 16.65 3.31
N ASN A 72 19.24 16.85 3.08
CA ASN A 72 20.11 17.45 4.08
C ASN A 72 19.99 18.96 3.87
N PRO A 73 19.29 19.69 4.76
CA PRO A 73 19.39 21.14 4.79
C PRO A 73 20.83 21.48 5.20
N ASN A 74 21.68 21.67 4.21
CA ASN A 74 22.84 22.55 4.33
C ASN A 74 22.34 23.97 4.02
N GLU A 75 21.39 24.44 4.83
CA GLU A 75 21.05 25.84 5.16
C GLU A 75 20.37 25.84 6.53
#